data_AF-A0AA35SGA0-F1
#
_entry.id   AF-A0AA35SGA0-F1
#
_cell.length_a   1.000
_cell.length_b   1.000
_cell.length_c   1.000
_cell.angle_alpha   90.00
_cell.angle_beta   90.00
_cell.angle_gamma   90.00
#
_symmetry.space_group_name_H-M   'P 1'
#
loop_
_entity.id
_entity.type
_entity.pdbx_description
1 polymer ?
#
loop_
_entity_poly.entity_id
_entity_poly.type
_entity_poly.pdbx_seq_one_letter_code
_entity_poly.pdbx_strand_id
1 'polypeptide(L)'
;MAGRYYTDFPINRSTGESNLTQLYIQEAVDFIHKSVGAGSPFFLYWTPDATHGPLYASTTFLGTSSRGLYGDAVRELDYGVGVILKLLTQLGVASDTLVIFSSDNGGATYAKEMGIIIALSIVYISGALVNVWLLFFDVTFLASIIGLQ
;
A
#
# COMPACT_ATOMS: atom_id res chain seq x y z
N MET A 1 14.64 17.86 2.02
CA MET A 1 14.26 16.88 3.05
C MET A 1 15.50 16.09 3.47
N ALA A 2 16.12 16.47 4.58
CA ALA A 2 17.16 15.68 5.25
C ALA A 2 16.48 15.06 6.48
N GLY A 3 16.33 13.74 6.53
CA GLY A 3 15.61 13.09 7.64
C GLY A 3 15.23 11.61 7.48
N ARG A 4 15.55 10.95 6.37
CA ARG A 4 15.34 9.50 6.21
C ARG A 4 16.59 8.75 6.70
N TYR A 5 16.58 8.26 7.94
CA TYR A 5 17.63 7.42 8.54
C TYR A 5 17.42 5.95 8.15
N TYR A 6 17.70 5.59 6.89
CA TYR A 6 17.61 4.21 6.40
C TYR A 6 18.95 3.47 6.46
N THR A 7 19.70 3.58 7.56
CA THR A 7 20.97 2.83 7.66
C THR A 7 20.74 1.34 7.59
N ASP A 8 19.59 0.88 8.09
CA ASP A 8 19.31 -0.54 8.26
C ASP A 8 18.50 -1.11 7.08
N PHE A 9 17.90 -0.25 6.24
CA PHE A 9 16.99 -0.64 5.16
C PHE A 9 17.25 0.17 3.88
N PRO A 10 18.31 -0.16 3.11
CA PRO A 10 18.71 0.64 1.97
C PRO A 10 17.63 0.65 0.87
N ILE A 11 17.51 1.81 0.21
CA ILE A 11 16.81 1.95 -1.06
C ILE A 11 17.88 2.10 -2.13
N ASN A 12 17.90 1.21 -3.11
CA ASN A 12 18.78 1.35 -4.26
C ASN A 12 18.29 2.52 -5.12
N ARG A 13 19.02 3.64 -5.10
CA ARG A 13 18.60 4.87 -5.79
C ARG A 13 18.64 4.79 -7.31
N SER A 14 19.36 3.82 -7.89
CA SER A 14 19.39 3.66 -9.34
C SER A 14 18.26 2.78 -9.85
N THR A 15 17.88 1.74 -9.10
CA THR A 15 16.85 0.77 -9.51
C THR A 15 15.48 0.98 -8.85
N GLY A 16 15.43 1.68 -7.72
CA GLY A 16 14.23 1.73 -6.86
C GLY A 16 14.02 0.48 -6.03
N GLU A 17 14.97 -0.45 -5.97
CA GLU A 17 14.81 -1.68 -5.20
C GLU A 17 14.90 -1.44 -3.70
N SER A 18 13.90 -1.92 -2.95
CA SER A 18 13.93 -2.00 -1.49
C SER A 18 12.86 -2.95 -0.95
N ASN A 19 13.16 -3.68 0.12
CA ASN A 19 12.21 -4.56 0.80
C ASN A 19 11.43 -3.87 1.93
N LEU A 20 11.51 -2.55 2.06
CA LEU A 20 10.84 -1.78 3.12
C LEU A 20 9.33 -2.03 3.19
N THR A 21 8.63 -2.07 2.05
CA THR A 21 7.19 -2.35 2.03
C THR A 21 6.89 -3.75 2.56
N GLN A 22 7.67 -4.77 2.18
CA GLN A 22 7.52 -6.14 2.70
C GLN A 22 7.71 -6.19 4.22
N LEU A 23 8.68 -5.45 4.76
CA LEU A 23 8.90 -5.35 6.19
C LEU A 23 7.69 -4.71 6.89
N TYR A 24 7.15 -3.61 6.36
CA TYR A 24 5.94 -2.99 6.91
C TYR A 24 4.74 -3.93 6.89
N ILE A 25 4.58 -4.75 5.84
CA ILE A 25 3.54 -5.77 5.77
C ILE A 25 3.74 -6.80 6.89
N GLN A 26 4.97 -7.30 7.06
CA GLN A 26 5.28 -8.31 8.07
C GLN A 26 5.03 -7.79 9.49
N GLU A 27 5.47 -6.57 9.81
CA GLU A 27 5.23 -5.94 11.11
C GLU A 27 3.73 -5.77 11.41
N ALA A 28 2.94 -5.41 10.41
CA ALA A 28 1.47 -5.34 10.56
C ALA A 28 0.86 -6.71 10.85
N VAL A 29 1.28 -7.75 10.12
CA VAL A 29 0.83 -9.14 10.31
C VAL A 29 1.16 -9.64 11.71
N ASP A 30 2.40 -9.47 12.15
CA ASP A 30 2.87 -9.94 13.45
C ASP A 30 2.19 -9.19 14.60
N PHE A 31 1.99 -7.87 14.46
CA PHE A 31 1.26 -7.07 15.42
C PHE A 31 -0.20 -7.53 15.58
N ILE A 32 -0.90 -7.78 14.47
CA ILE A 32 -2.29 -8.24 14.50
C ILE A 32 -2.37 -9.64 15.15
N HIS A 33 -1.50 -10.58 14.75
CA HIS A 33 -1.44 -11.91 15.36
C HIS A 33 -1.24 -11.84 16.87
N LYS A 34 -0.28 -11.02 17.33
CA LYS A 34 0.02 -10.86 18.75
C LYS A 34 -1.17 -10.28 19.51
N SER A 35 -1.80 -9.25 18.97
CA SER A 35 -2.94 -8.58 19.61
C SER A 35 -4.16 -9.49 19.72
N VAL A 36 -4.50 -10.20 18.64
CA VAL A 36 -5.60 -11.17 18.61
C VAL A 36 -5.32 -12.35 19.54
N GLY A 37 -4.09 -12.88 19.51
CA GLY A 37 -3.68 -13.97 20.41
C GLY A 37 -3.73 -13.61 21.89
N ALA A 38 -3.55 -12.34 22.23
CA ALA A 38 -3.71 -11.80 23.58
C ALA A 38 -5.16 -11.43 23.95
N GLY A 39 -6.11 -11.55 23.01
CA GLY A 39 -7.51 -11.16 23.21
C GLY A 39 -7.71 -9.66 23.49
N SER A 40 -6.80 -8.81 23.03
CA SER A 40 -6.83 -7.36 23.28
C SER A 40 -7.27 -6.59 22.03
N PRO A 41 -8.07 -5.52 22.15
CA PRO A 41 -8.34 -4.62 21.04
C PRO A 41 -7.03 -3.98 20.57
N PHE A 42 -6.91 -3.72 19.27
CA PHE A 42 -5.70 -3.15 18.68
C PHE A 42 -5.98 -1.90 17.87
N PHE A 43 -4.95 -1.07 17.75
CA PHE A 43 -4.91 0.07 16.86
C PHE A 43 -3.63 -0.01 16.03
N LEU A 44 -3.78 -0.30 14.74
CA LEU A 44 -2.68 -0.33 13.78
C LEU A 44 -2.73 0.93 12.93
N TYR A 45 -1.70 1.77 13.04
CA TYR A 45 -1.49 2.90 12.14
C TYR A 45 -0.40 2.54 11.14
N TRP A 46 -0.81 2.08 9.96
CA TRP A 46 0.08 1.54 8.92
C TRP A 46 0.32 2.58 7.83
N THR A 47 1.51 3.21 7.84
CA THR A 47 1.86 4.34 6.97
C THR A 47 3.12 4.07 6.13
N PRO A 48 3.06 3.13 5.18
CA PRO A 48 4.17 2.91 4.25
C PRO A 48 4.34 4.11 3.30
N ASP A 49 5.57 4.38 2.89
CA ASP A 49 5.92 5.60 2.15
C ASP A 49 6.59 5.35 0.78
N ALA A 50 6.42 4.15 0.23
CA ALA A 50 6.99 3.70 -1.05
C ALA A 50 6.66 4.60 -2.25
N THR A 51 5.52 5.30 -2.18
CA THR A 51 5.05 6.26 -3.19
C THR A 51 5.61 7.67 -2.99
N HIS A 52 6.35 7.92 -1.91
CA HIS A 52 7.00 9.19 -1.63
C HIS A 52 8.49 9.12 -1.98
N GLY A 53 8.96 10.09 -2.77
CA GLY A 53 10.34 10.14 -3.28
C GLY A 53 11.41 10.03 -2.17
N PRO A 54 12.51 9.26 -2.39
CA PRO A 54 12.72 8.34 -3.53
C PRO A 54 11.74 7.15 -3.50
N LEU A 55 11.16 6.84 -4.66
CA LEU A 55 10.25 5.71 -4.85
C LEU A 55 10.98 4.39 -4.68
N TYR A 56 10.27 3.36 -4.21
CA TYR A 56 10.83 2.03 -4.15
C TYR A 56 9.78 0.92 -4.24
N ALA A 57 10.21 -0.27 -4.65
CA ALA A 57 9.44 -1.50 -4.57
C ALA A 57 10.39 -2.71 -4.38
N SER A 58 9.87 -3.81 -3.85
CA SER A 58 10.65 -5.05 -3.74
C SER A 58 10.86 -5.71 -5.11
N THR A 59 11.87 -6.57 -5.21
CA THR A 59 12.29 -7.24 -6.45
C THR A 59 11.13 -7.93 -7.18
N THR A 60 10.16 -8.48 -6.45
CA THR A 60 8.97 -9.15 -7.01
C THR A 60 8.04 -8.20 -7.77
N PHE A 61 8.02 -6.92 -7.42
CA PHE A 61 7.10 -5.92 -7.99
C PHE A 61 7.77 -4.99 -8.99
N LEU A 62 9.10 -4.89 -9.00
CA LEU A 62 9.84 -4.06 -9.94
C LEU A 62 9.57 -4.44 -11.40
N GLY A 63 9.26 -3.45 -12.23
CA GLY A 63 9.01 -3.60 -13.65
C GLY A 63 7.70 -4.31 -13.99
N THR A 64 6.80 -4.52 -13.02
CA THR A 64 5.54 -5.23 -13.25
C THR A 64 4.40 -4.31 -13.66
N SER A 65 4.52 -2.99 -13.41
CA SER A 65 3.50 -2.00 -13.72
C SER A 65 3.80 -1.23 -15.00
N SER A 66 2.77 -1.03 -15.82
CA SER A 66 2.83 -0.12 -16.99
C SER A 66 3.04 1.35 -16.60
N ARG A 67 2.94 1.69 -15.31
CA ARG A 67 3.12 3.04 -14.77
C ARG A 67 4.50 3.25 -14.14
N GLY A 68 5.47 2.40 -14.49
CA GLY A 68 6.84 2.45 -13.99
C GLY A 68 6.94 2.24 -12.48
N LEU A 69 8.04 2.68 -11.89
CA LEU A 69 8.38 2.43 -10.47
C LEU A 69 7.31 2.93 -9.48
N TYR A 70 6.61 4.03 -9.79
CA TYR A 70 5.48 4.48 -8.97
C TYR A 70 4.34 3.45 -8.99
N GLY A 71 4.03 2.92 -10.17
CA GLY A 71 3.05 1.86 -10.33
C GLY A 71 3.45 0.57 -9.63
N ASP A 72 4.74 0.22 -9.65
CA ASP A 72 5.28 -0.94 -8.93
C ASP A 72 5.07 -0.79 -7.42
N ALA A 73 5.41 0.39 -6.87
CA ALA A 73 5.18 0.72 -5.46
C ALA A 73 3.69 0.65 -5.09
N VAL A 74 2.80 1.19 -5.93
CA VAL A 74 1.34 1.12 -5.70
C VAL A 74 0.84 -0.32 -5.72
N ARG A 75 1.30 -1.17 -6.65
CA ARG A 75 0.93 -2.59 -6.70
C ARG A 75 1.37 -3.34 -5.46
N GLU A 76 2.55 -3.02 -4.92
CA GLU A 76 3.05 -3.64 -3.69
C GLU A 76 2.25 -3.18 -2.46
N LEU A 77 1.88 -1.90 -2.38
CA LEU A 77 1.00 -1.38 -1.34
C LEU A 77 -0.38 -2.05 -1.36
N ASP A 78 -0.99 -2.17 -2.55
CA ASP A 78 -2.26 -2.86 -2.76
C ASP A 78 -2.18 -4.32 -2.31
N TYR A 79 -1.11 -5.03 -2.68
CA TYR A 79 -0.84 -6.38 -2.20
C TYR A 79 -0.77 -6.44 -0.66
N GLY A 80 -0.06 -5.52 -0.02
CA GLY A 80 0.05 -5.44 1.44
C GLY A 80 -1.29 -5.24 2.14
N VAL A 81 -2.14 -4.36 1.60
CA VAL A 81 -3.52 -4.18 2.08
C VAL A 81 -4.30 -5.50 1.96
N GLY A 82 -4.19 -6.18 0.81
CA GLY A 82 -4.82 -7.49 0.60
C GLY A 82 -4.38 -8.55 1.63
N VAL A 83 -3.09 -8.60 1.97
CA VAL A 83 -2.55 -9.48 3.01
C VAL A 83 -3.19 -9.19 4.37
N ILE A 84 -3.25 -7.92 4.78
CA ILE A 84 -3.82 -7.50 6.07
C ILE A 84 -5.32 -7.85 6.14
N LEU A 85 -6.10 -7.52 5.10
CA LEU A 85 -7.54 -7.82 5.05
C LEU A 85 -7.82 -9.34 5.08
N LYS A 86 -7.00 -10.12 4.36
CA LYS A 86 -7.09 -11.58 4.38
C LYS A 86 -6.76 -12.13 5.77
N LEU A 87 -5.75 -11.60 6.44
CA LEU A 87 -5.40 -11.98 7.80
C LEU A 87 -6.56 -11.75 8.78
N LEU A 88 -7.18 -10.57 8.75
CA LEU A 88 -8.35 -10.25 9.60
C LEU A 88 -9.50 -11.25 9.39
N THR A 89 -9.72 -11.67 8.14
CA THR A 89 -10.72 -12.68 7.78
C THR A 89 -10.34 -14.06 8.32
N GLN A 90 -9.08 -14.47 8.15
CA GLN A 90 -8.57 -15.76 8.63
C GLN A 90 -8.61 -15.88 10.16
N LEU A 91 -8.36 -14.78 10.87
CA LEU A 91 -8.43 -14.72 12.32
C LEU A 91 -9.86 -14.56 12.87
N GLY A 92 -10.86 -14.41 12.00
CA GLY A 92 -12.27 -14.28 12.39
C GLY A 92 -12.63 -12.95 13.07
N VAL A 93 -11.76 -11.94 12.97
CA VAL A 93 -11.95 -10.62 13.62
C VAL A 93 -12.38 -9.51 12.64
N ALA A 94 -12.54 -9.83 11.36
CA ALA A 94 -12.89 -8.85 10.33
C ALA A 94 -14.21 -8.10 10.58
N SER A 95 -15.22 -8.74 11.18
CA SER A 95 -16.51 -8.09 11.49
C SER A 95 -16.43 -7.09 12.65
N ASP A 96 -15.39 -7.19 13.48
CA ASP A 96 -15.16 -6.34 14.66
C ASP A 96 -13.95 -5.40 14.45
N THR A 97 -13.46 -5.29 13.22
CA THR A 97 -12.32 -4.42 12.87
C THR A 97 -12.77 -3.33 11.91
N LEU A 98 -12.63 -2.07 12.31
CA LEU A 98 -12.78 -0.92 11.43
C LEU A 98 -11.47 -0.66 10.67
N VAL A 99 -11.52 -0.78 9.35
CA VAL A 99 -10.38 -0.46 8.47
C VAL A 99 -10.67 0.85 7.73
N ILE A 100 -9.75 1.80 7.86
CA ILE A 100 -9.76 3.07 7.13
C ILE A 100 -8.52 3.12 6.25
N PHE A 101 -8.74 3.31 4.95
CA PHE A 101 -7.70 3.62 3.99
C PHE A 101 -7.81 5.09 3.60
N SER A 102 -6.69 5.80 3.54
CA SER A 102 -6.61 7.20 3.09
C SER A 102 -5.19 7.53 2.66
N SER A 103 -5.03 8.66 1.97
CA SER A 103 -3.74 9.32 1.76
C SER A 103 -3.65 10.57 2.62
N ASP A 104 -2.42 11.02 2.91
CA ASP A 104 -2.13 12.23 3.67
C ASP A 104 -2.22 13.50 2.80
N ASN A 105 -1.96 13.39 1.50
CA ASN A 105 -2.06 14.49 0.55
C ASN A 105 -2.34 14.02 -0.90
N GLY A 106 -2.57 14.98 -1.80
CA GLY A 106 -2.73 14.72 -3.23
C GLY A 106 -1.40 14.39 -3.91
N GLY A 107 -1.46 14.06 -5.19
CA GLY A 107 -0.25 13.65 -5.90
C GLY A 107 0.82 14.71 -6.06
N ALA A 108 2.09 14.33 -5.85
CA ALA A 108 3.26 15.17 -6.06
C ALA A 108 3.46 15.51 -7.56
N THR A 109 2.80 16.57 -8.04
CA THR A 109 2.81 16.98 -9.46
C THR A 109 4.14 17.52 -9.96
N TYR A 110 5.09 17.89 -9.10
CA TYR A 110 6.46 18.19 -9.53
C TYR A 110 7.20 16.93 -10.03
N ALA A 111 6.74 15.73 -9.66
CA ALA A 111 7.19 14.47 -10.28
C ALA A 111 6.58 14.23 -11.67
N LYS A 112 5.64 15.07 -12.11
CA LYS A 112 4.98 14.98 -13.42
C LYS A 112 5.89 15.46 -14.57
N GLU A 113 6.85 16.34 -14.30
CA GLU A 113 7.94 16.64 -15.25
C GLU A 113 8.85 15.42 -15.50
N MET A 114 8.78 14.41 -14.62
CA MET A 114 9.42 13.10 -14.78
C MET A 114 8.43 11.99 -15.22
N GLY A 115 7.23 12.34 -15.68
CA GLY A 115 6.28 11.40 -16.30
C GLY A 115 5.34 10.62 -15.36
N ILE A 116 5.22 11.01 -14.09
CA ILE A 116 4.42 10.27 -13.09
C ILE A 116 3.08 10.99 -12.82
N ILE A 117 1.94 10.31 -13.06
CA ILE A 117 0.60 10.81 -12.68
C ILE A 117 0.26 10.29 -11.28
N ILE A 118 -0.05 11.20 -10.34
CA ILE A 118 -0.44 10.85 -8.99
C ILE A 118 -1.77 11.54 -8.65
N ALA A 119 -2.73 10.76 -8.18
CA ALA A 119 -3.89 11.23 -7.41
C ALA A 119 -4.39 10.04 -6.59
N LEU A 120 -4.53 10.21 -5.27
CA LEU A 120 -5.30 9.28 -4.44
C LEU A 120 -5.89 10.03 -3.25
N SER A 121 -7.21 10.04 -3.18
CA SER A 121 -7.97 10.25 -1.95
C SER A 121 -9.18 9.34 -2.05
N ILE A 122 -9.19 8.28 -1.25
CA ILE A 122 -10.33 7.37 -1.08
C ILE A 122 -10.44 7.17 0.42
N VAL A 123 -11.65 7.37 0.97
CA VAL A 123 -11.99 6.99 2.35
C VAL A 123 -12.86 5.75 2.27
N TYR A 124 -12.43 4.67 2.92
CA TYR A 124 -13.22 3.44 3.08
C TYR A 124 -13.55 3.23 4.55
N ILE A 125 -14.78 2.80 4.84
CA ILE A 125 -15.26 2.41 6.17
C ILE A 125 -16.03 1.11 5.95
N SER A 126 -15.48 -0.05 6.32
CA SER A 126 -16.28 -1.28 6.34
C SER A 126 -16.97 -1.49 7.68
N GLY A 127 -18.30 -1.60 7.64
CA GLY A 127 -19.06 -2.48 8.52
C GLY A 127 -19.48 -3.71 7.70
N ALA A 128 -18.98 -4.88 8.08
CA ALA A 128 -19.39 -6.22 7.61
C ALA A 128 -20.00 -6.32 6.20
N LEU A 129 -19.15 -6.49 5.20
CA LEU A 129 -19.32 -7.24 3.94
C LEU A 129 -18.10 -6.86 3.08
N VAL A 130 -17.13 -7.78 2.96
CA VAL A 130 -15.88 -7.53 2.22
C VAL A 130 -16.17 -7.57 0.72
N ASN A 131 -16.61 -6.44 0.19
CA ASN A 131 -16.60 -6.15 -1.24
C ASN A 131 -15.72 -4.91 -1.46
N VAL A 132 -14.54 -5.14 -2.01
CA VAL A 132 -13.60 -4.07 -2.39
C VAL A 132 -14.18 -3.37 -3.61
N TRP A 133 -14.72 -2.17 -3.42
CA TRP A 133 -15.07 -1.26 -4.50
C TRP A 133 -14.19 -0.02 -4.39
N LEU A 134 -13.19 0.04 -5.27
CA LEU A 134 -12.39 1.23 -5.51
C LEU A 134 -13.25 2.21 -6.31
N LEU A 135 -13.62 3.34 -5.71
CA LEU A 135 -14.17 4.47 -6.46
C LEU A 135 -13.02 5.18 -7.17
N PHE A 136 -12.76 4.77 -8.41
CA PHE A 136 -11.88 5.48 -9.34
C PHE A 136 -12.67 6.55 -10.11
N PHE A 137 -12.28 7.82 -9.99
CA PHE A 137 -12.68 8.87 -10.94
C PHE A 137 -11.81 8.82 -12.21
N ASP A 138 -11.77 7.66 -12.88
CA ASP A 138 -11.44 7.57 -14.31
C ASP A 138 -11.78 6.15 -14.81
N VAL A 139 -12.84 6.04 -15.61
CA VAL A 139 -13.37 4.76 -16.13
C VAL A 139 -12.36 4.07 -17.06
N THR A 140 -11.32 4.78 -17.49
CA THR A 140 -10.26 4.27 -18.37
C THR A 140 -9.16 3.48 -17.62
N PHE A 141 -9.05 3.66 -16.30
CA PHE A 141 -7.99 3.09 -15.47
C PHE A 141 -8.14 1.56 -15.24
N LEU A 142 -9.38 1.08 -15.10
CA LEU A 142 -9.67 -0.32 -14.78
C LEU A 142 -9.35 -1.26 -15.95
N ALA A 143 -9.75 -0.92 -17.18
CA ALA A 143 -9.51 -1.77 -18.35
C ALA A 143 -8.00 -2.07 -18.58
N SER A 144 -7.14 -1.11 -18.23
CA SER A 144 -5.69 -1.24 -18.39
C SER A 144 -4.99 -2.14 -17.37
N ILE A 145 -5.60 -2.38 -16.21
CA ILE A 145 -5.01 -3.16 -15.11
C ILE A 145 -5.43 -4.64 -15.17
N ILE A 146 -6.65 -4.93 -15.64
CA ILE A 146 -7.19 -6.30 -15.72
C ILE A 146 -7.10 -6.93 -17.12
N GLY A 147 -6.57 -6.23 -18.12
CA GLY A 147 -6.29 -6.82 -19.44
C GLY A 147 -7.52 -7.27 -20.22
N LEU A 148 -8.68 -6.66 -19.97
CA LEU A 148 -9.88 -6.87 -20.78
C LEU A 148 -9.95 -5.77 -21.85
N GLN A 149 -9.77 -6.16 -23.12
CA GLN A 149 -10.23 -5.39 -24.27
C GLN A 149 -11.75 -5.50 -24.42
#